data_AF-I1R2V3-F1
#
_entry.id   AF-I1R2V3-F1
#
_cell.length_a   1.000
_cell.length_b   1.000
_cell.length_c   1.000
_cell.angle_alpha   90.00
_cell.angle_beta   90.00
_cell.angle_gamma   90.00
#
_symmetry.space_group_name_H-M   'P 1'
#
loop_
_entity.id
_entity.type
_entity.pdbx_description
1 polymer ?
#
loop_
_entity_poly.entity_id
_entity_poly.type
_entity_poly.pdbx_seq_one_letter_code
_entity_poly.pdbx_strand_id
1 'polypeptide(L)'
;MPSSTMAVDTTASEYWLNWRFMLCAVWVYSCMVLACFLIWKYEGPSSQDGNGDGGEDSEDARPPRAASGVVYLEDCWKPCLEQIHPGWLLAFRVVSFFILASLLAVDVVVDGWSVFLYYTQWTFLLVTLYFGLGSVLSIYGCYQYSYKNGDNRSGADHGTYIIAPAGESVYEQSIKNPCYSKMHGGKEIAGFWGYLFQIMFQTNAGAVMITDLVFWFILYPFLAYNQYDMNFLLIGTHSINVVFMIGDTAMNSLRFPWFRIAYFLLWTGAFVNVQWLIHASISIWWPYPFLDLAFPKAPVWYLVVAVMHFPCYALFALVMRLKQSLLERWFPHSYTCV
;
A
#
# COMPACT_ATOMS: atom_id res chain seq x y z
N MET A 1 -9.76 50.56 15.15
CA MET A 1 -9.06 49.41 15.79
C MET A 1 -9.74 48.15 15.30
N PRO A 2 -9.10 47.32 14.48
CA PRO A 2 -9.67 46.02 14.14
C PRO A 2 -9.67 45.18 15.41
N SER A 3 -10.82 44.59 15.74
CA SER A 3 -10.90 43.59 16.80
C SER A 3 -9.94 42.46 16.44
N SER A 4 -8.92 42.27 17.26
CA SER A 4 -8.16 41.03 17.33
C SER A 4 -9.18 39.90 17.54
N THR A 5 -9.53 39.17 16.49
CA THR A 5 -10.15 37.85 16.60
C THR A 5 -9.17 37.03 17.43
N MET A 6 -9.47 36.88 18.73
CA MET A 6 -8.73 35.99 19.61
C MET A 6 -8.72 34.63 18.92
N ALA A 7 -7.53 34.14 18.55
CA ALA A 7 -7.39 32.80 18.02
C ALA A 7 -8.05 31.84 19.01
N VAL A 8 -8.97 31.00 18.53
CA VAL A 8 -9.70 30.07 19.39
C VAL A 8 -8.69 29.12 20.00
N ASP A 9 -8.65 29.08 21.33
CA ASP A 9 -7.75 28.18 22.06
C ASP A 9 -8.27 26.75 21.93
N THR A 10 -7.55 25.93 21.16
CA THR A 10 -7.93 24.54 20.89
C THR A 10 -7.66 23.61 22.08
N THR A 11 -6.94 24.07 23.11
CA THR A 11 -6.69 23.28 24.33
C THR A 11 -7.85 23.37 25.33
N ALA A 12 -8.76 24.32 25.15
CA ALA A 12 -9.92 24.48 26.01
C ALA A 12 -10.89 23.29 25.87
N SER A 13 -11.40 22.78 26.99
CA SER A 13 -12.35 21.66 26.99
C SER A 13 -13.65 22.00 26.24
N GLU A 14 -14.07 23.27 26.22
CA GLU A 14 -15.28 23.73 25.53
C GLU A 14 -15.17 23.61 23.99
N TYR A 15 -13.95 23.68 23.45
CA TYR A 15 -13.70 23.50 22.02
C TYR A 15 -14.04 22.07 21.58
N TRP A 16 -13.67 21.08 22.41
CA TRP A 16 -13.90 19.65 22.14
C TRP A 16 -15.27 19.14 22.60
N LEU A 17 -15.82 19.68 23.70
CA LEU A 17 -17.16 19.34 24.20
C LEU A 17 -18.27 20.04 23.39
N ASN A 18 -18.22 19.86 22.08
CA ASN A 18 -19.13 20.44 21.11
C ASN A 18 -19.85 19.35 20.32
N TRP A 19 -21.14 19.52 20.05
CA TRP A 19 -21.91 18.61 19.19
C TRP A 19 -21.26 18.41 17.81
N ARG A 20 -20.56 19.44 17.29
CA ARG A 20 -19.78 19.34 16.05
C ARG A 20 -18.69 18.28 16.14
N PHE A 21 -17.92 18.29 17.23
CA PHE A 21 -16.89 17.28 17.48
C PHE A 21 -17.51 15.88 17.56
N MET A 22 -18.63 15.74 18.27
CA MET A 22 -19.32 14.45 18.38
C MET A 22 -19.73 13.89 17.01
N LEU A 23 -20.21 14.74 16.08
CA LEU A 23 -20.50 14.31 14.71
C LEU A 23 -19.22 13.92 13.95
N CYS A 24 -18.15 14.73 14.03
CA CYS A 24 -16.87 14.41 13.42
C CYS A 24 -16.31 13.06 13.93
N ALA A 25 -16.37 12.83 15.25
CA ALA A 25 -15.99 11.59 15.90
C ALA A 25 -16.83 10.40 15.40
N VAL A 26 -18.15 10.55 15.30
CA VAL A 26 -19.03 9.51 14.75
C VAL A 26 -18.62 9.15 13.32
N TRP A 27 -18.35 10.12 12.45
CA TRP A 27 -17.91 9.84 11.07
C TRP A 27 -16.58 9.08 11.04
N VAL A 28 -15.57 9.58 11.74
CA VAL A 28 -14.22 8.99 11.75
C VAL A 28 -14.24 7.58 12.34
N TYR A 29 -14.84 7.40 13.51
CA TYR A 29 -14.86 6.10 14.17
C TYR A 29 -15.77 5.10 13.46
N SER A 30 -16.85 5.54 12.81
CA SER A 30 -17.66 4.66 11.96
C SER A 30 -16.87 4.13 10.76
N CYS A 31 -16.04 4.96 10.12
CA CYS A 31 -15.11 4.52 9.07
C CYS A 31 -14.05 3.55 9.61
N MET A 32 -13.49 3.81 10.79
CA MET A 32 -12.51 2.90 11.41
C MET A 32 -13.14 1.56 11.81
N VAL A 33 -14.35 1.56 12.36
CA VAL A 33 -15.09 0.32 12.68
C VAL A 33 -15.41 -0.47 11.41
N LEU A 34 -15.85 0.20 10.34
CA LEU A 34 -16.05 -0.44 9.04
C LEU A 34 -14.75 -1.06 8.51
N ALA A 35 -13.63 -0.37 8.63
CA ALA A 35 -12.33 -0.88 8.23
C ALA A 35 -11.91 -2.11 9.04
N CYS A 36 -12.04 -2.06 10.37
CA CYS A 36 -11.78 -3.21 11.24
C CYS A 36 -12.70 -4.40 10.89
N PHE A 37 -13.98 -4.14 10.61
CA PHE A 37 -14.93 -5.18 10.17
C PHE A 37 -14.52 -5.81 8.84
N LEU A 38 -14.08 -5.02 7.85
CA LEU A 38 -13.58 -5.54 6.58
C LEU A 38 -12.35 -6.41 6.78
N ILE A 39 -11.37 -5.97 7.58
CA ILE A 39 -10.18 -6.76 7.88
C ILE A 39 -10.57 -8.06 8.59
N TRP A 40 -11.42 -8.00 9.62
CA TRP A 40 -11.89 -9.18 10.33
C TRP A 40 -12.64 -10.16 9.41
N LYS A 41 -13.48 -9.66 8.51
CA LYS A 41 -14.28 -10.48 7.59
C LYS A 41 -13.44 -11.17 6.51
N TYR A 42 -12.42 -10.49 5.98
CA TYR A 42 -11.66 -10.97 4.81
C TYR A 42 -10.27 -11.53 5.16
N GLU A 43 -9.70 -11.17 6.30
CA GLU A 43 -8.38 -11.61 6.78
C GLU A 43 -8.40 -12.22 8.19
N GLY A 44 -9.56 -12.23 8.86
CA GLY A 44 -9.72 -12.92 10.15
C GLY A 44 -9.61 -14.44 10.01
N PRO A 45 -9.56 -15.16 11.14
CA PRO A 45 -9.50 -16.61 11.14
C PRO A 45 -10.75 -17.15 10.46
N SER A 46 -10.62 -17.58 9.20
CA SER A 46 -11.66 -18.38 8.57
C SER A 46 -11.80 -19.62 9.45
N SER A 47 -13.01 -19.88 9.95
CA SER A 47 -13.34 -21.16 10.59
C SER A 47 -12.81 -22.25 9.67
N GLN A 48 -11.82 -22.96 10.19
CA GLN A 48 -11.33 -24.18 9.58
C GLN A 48 -12.45 -25.20 9.83
N ASP A 49 -13.49 -25.18 8.99
CA ASP A 49 -14.48 -26.24 8.95
C ASP A 49 -13.78 -27.49 8.38
N GLY A 50 -13.02 -28.16 9.25
CA GLY A 50 -12.74 -29.56 9.09
C GLY A 50 -14.00 -30.33 9.46
N ASN A 51 -14.66 -30.94 8.47
CA ASN A 51 -14.85 -32.38 8.40
C ASN A 51 -15.78 -32.69 7.21
N GLY A 52 -15.29 -33.45 6.24
CA GLY A 52 -16.04 -33.86 5.07
C GLY A 52 -15.23 -34.87 4.28
N ASP A 53 -14.97 -36.00 4.92
CA ASP A 53 -14.61 -37.25 4.26
C ASP A 53 -15.66 -37.59 3.18
N GLY A 54 -15.21 -38.04 2.02
CA GLY A 54 -16.06 -38.32 0.86
C GLY A 54 -15.35 -37.99 -0.44
N GLY A 55 -14.56 -38.95 -0.92
CA GLY A 55 -13.97 -38.86 -2.25
C GLY A 55 -15.03 -38.82 -3.34
N GLU A 56 -14.74 -38.07 -4.40
CA GLU A 56 -15.20 -38.37 -5.75
C GLU A 56 -14.37 -37.54 -6.73
N ASP A 57 -13.84 -38.23 -7.73
CA ASP A 57 -13.09 -37.69 -8.85
C ASP A 57 -13.88 -36.58 -9.54
N SER A 58 -13.30 -35.40 -9.64
CA SER A 58 -13.73 -34.36 -10.57
C SER A 58 -12.52 -33.54 -11.00
N GLU A 59 -12.01 -33.89 -12.18
CA GLU A 59 -11.08 -33.11 -12.99
C GLU A 59 -11.75 -31.81 -13.49
N ASP A 60 -12.11 -30.93 -12.55
CA ASP A 60 -12.44 -29.54 -12.83
C ASP A 60 -11.44 -28.68 -12.05
N ALA A 61 -10.23 -28.56 -12.61
CA ALA A 61 -9.18 -27.70 -12.11
C ALA A 61 -9.51 -26.21 -12.34
N ARG A 62 -10.60 -25.72 -11.73
CA ARG A 62 -10.69 -24.32 -11.33
C ARG A 62 -10.16 -24.24 -9.91
N PRO A 63 -9.06 -23.53 -9.64
CA PRO A 63 -8.61 -23.35 -8.27
C PRO A 63 -9.77 -22.76 -7.47
N PRO A 64 -10.11 -23.33 -6.30
CA PRO A 64 -11.18 -22.81 -5.46
C PRO A 64 -10.86 -21.34 -5.22
N ARG A 65 -11.78 -20.45 -5.65
CA ARG A 65 -11.71 -18.98 -5.58
C ARG A 65 -10.55 -18.55 -4.67
N ALA A 66 -9.37 -18.33 -5.26
CA ALA A 66 -8.13 -18.12 -4.52
C ALA A 66 -8.43 -17.22 -3.33
N ALA A 67 -8.24 -17.72 -2.10
CA ALA A 67 -8.60 -17.02 -0.87
C ALA A 67 -8.20 -15.55 -1.01
N SER A 68 -9.19 -14.66 -1.11
CA SER A 68 -9.07 -13.38 -1.81
C SER A 68 -8.10 -12.38 -1.15
N GLY A 69 -7.51 -12.74 -0.01
CA GLY A 69 -6.49 -12.01 0.72
C GLY A 69 -5.11 -12.68 0.80
N VAL A 70 -4.87 -13.83 0.16
CA VAL A 70 -3.56 -14.51 0.20
C VAL A 70 -2.56 -13.77 -0.69
N VAL A 71 -1.40 -13.48 -0.11
CA VAL A 71 -0.28 -12.80 -0.75
C VAL A 71 0.79 -13.83 -1.07
N TYR A 72 1.30 -13.84 -2.29
CA TYR A 72 2.42 -14.69 -2.66
C TYR A 72 3.71 -13.89 -2.64
N LEU A 73 4.79 -14.51 -2.15
CA LEU A 73 6.08 -13.85 -2.02
C LEU A 73 6.61 -13.41 -3.39
N GLU A 74 6.38 -14.22 -4.43
CA GLU A 74 6.75 -13.95 -5.82
C GLU A 74 6.10 -12.67 -6.37
N ASP A 75 4.85 -12.39 -6.01
CA ASP A 75 4.12 -11.20 -6.46
C ASP A 75 4.76 -9.90 -5.94
N CYS A 76 5.53 -9.99 -4.85
CA CYS A 76 6.18 -8.84 -4.21
C CYS A 76 7.40 -8.34 -4.98
N TRP A 77 8.07 -9.20 -5.76
CA TRP A 77 9.36 -8.86 -6.41
C TRP A 77 9.45 -9.22 -7.89
N LYS A 78 8.55 -10.05 -8.43
CA LYS A 78 8.56 -10.44 -9.84
C LYS A 78 7.83 -9.39 -10.69
N PRO A 79 8.43 -8.95 -11.82
CA PRO A 79 7.73 -8.12 -12.80
C PRO A 79 6.49 -8.83 -13.37
N CYS A 80 5.52 -8.04 -13.86
CA CYS A 80 4.27 -8.51 -14.47
C CYS A 80 4.47 -9.24 -15.80
N LEU A 81 5.60 -9.01 -16.46
CA LEU A 81 5.98 -9.66 -17.71
C LEU A 81 7.18 -10.56 -17.47
N GLU A 82 7.08 -11.82 -17.85
CA GLU A 82 8.16 -12.80 -17.66
C GLU A 82 9.43 -12.48 -18.45
N GLN A 83 9.30 -11.67 -19.50
CA GLN A 83 10.41 -11.21 -20.33
C GLN A 83 11.26 -10.12 -19.65
N ILE A 84 10.72 -9.43 -18.64
CA ILE A 84 11.44 -8.35 -17.95
C ILE A 84 12.29 -8.96 -16.82
N HIS A 85 13.60 -8.73 -16.90
CA HIS A 85 14.51 -9.15 -15.84
C HIS A 85 14.13 -8.47 -14.50
N PRO A 86 14.02 -9.21 -13.38
CA PRO A 86 13.59 -8.65 -12.09
C PRO A 86 14.48 -7.50 -11.58
N GLY A 87 15.72 -7.42 -12.07
CA GLY A 87 16.64 -6.31 -11.83
C GLY A 87 16.13 -4.93 -12.29
N TRP A 88 15.26 -4.83 -13.30
CA TRP A 88 14.69 -3.53 -13.72
C TRP A 88 13.70 -2.98 -12.69
N LEU A 89 12.82 -3.83 -12.17
CA LEU A 89 11.90 -3.46 -11.09
C LEU A 89 12.69 -3.06 -9.83
N LEU A 90 13.76 -3.81 -9.51
CA LEU A 90 14.66 -3.46 -8.42
C LEU A 90 15.30 -2.07 -8.63
N ALA A 91 15.90 -1.83 -9.80
CA ALA A 91 16.54 -0.55 -10.10
C ALA A 91 15.56 0.62 -9.97
N PHE A 92 14.35 0.47 -10.50
CA PHE A 92 13.30 1.47 -10.37
C PHE A 92 12.95 1.75 -8.91
N ARG A 93 12.76 0.72 -8.08
CA ARG A 93 12.41 0.88 -6.67
C ARG A 93 13.50 1.56 -5.86
N VAL A 94 14.76 1.19 -6.10
CA VAL A 94 15.93 1.78 -5.43
C VAL A 94 16.09 3.25 -5.82
N VAL A 95 15.99 3.58 -7.11
CA VAL A 95 16.06 4.96 -7.58
C VAL A 95 14.91 5.80 -7.02
N SER A 96 13.69 5.27 -7.06
CA SER A 96 12.51 5.94 -6.50
C SER A 96 12.67 6.18 -5.00
N PHE A 97 13.16 5.18 -4.25
CA PHE A 97 13.43 5.31 -2.82
C PHE A 97 14.42 6.45 -2.52
N PHE A 98 15.56 6.49 -3.21
CA PHE A 98 16.56 7.54 -2.97
C PHE A 98 16.05 8.93 -3.34
N ILE A 99 15.32 9.08 -4.45
CA ILE A 99 14.74 10.37 -4.84
C ILE A 99 13.72 10.83 -3.80
N LEU A 100 12.78 9.97 -3.43
CA LEU A 100 11.74 10.30 -2.44
C LEU A 100 12.34 10.57 -1.07
N ALA A 101 13.25 9.73 -0.58
CA ALA A 101 13.91 9.94 0.71
C ALA A 101 14.72 11.26 0.74
N SER A 102 15.38 11.61 -0.37
CA SER A 102 16.10 12.88 -0.48
C SER A 102 15.15 14.08 -0.45
N LEU A 103 14.04 14.02 -1.19
CA LEU A 103 13.03 15.06 -1.17
C LEU A 103 12.41 15.23 0.21
N LEU A 104 12.06 14.13 0.90
CA LEU A 104 11.54 14.16 2.27
C LEU A 104 12.56 14.77 3.24
N ALA A 105 13.84 14.39 3.11
CA ALA A 105 14.89 14.94 3.96
C ALA A 105 15.08 16.44 3.73
N VAL A 106 15.07 16.89 2.47
CA VAL A 106 15.16 18.32 2.13
C VAL A 106 13.96 19.07 2.69
N ASP A 107 12.75 18.55 2.55
CA ASP A 107 11.52 19.16 3.07
C ASP A 107 11.58 19.34 4.59
N VAL A 108 11.98 18.30 5.33
CA VAL A 108 12.14 18.37 6.79
C VAL A 108 13.26 19.32 7.22
N VAL A 109 14.35 19.42 6.43
CA VAL A 109 15.47 20.32 6.73
C VAL A 109 15.10 21.80 6.47
N VAL A 110 14.35 22.07 5.40
CA VAL A 110 13.98 23.43 4.99
C VAL A 110 12.79 23.96 5.80
N ASP A 111 11.71 23.17 5.87
CA ASP A 111 10.43 23.58 6.43
C ASP A 111 10.20 23.05 7.87
N GLY A 112 11.12 22.24 8.38
CA GLY A 112 11.13 21.74 9.75
C GLY A 112 10.17 20.57 9.99
N TRP A 113 10.06 20.13 11.24
CA TRP A 113 9.21 18.99 11.62
C TRP A 113 7.70 19.27 11.54
N SER A 114 7.30 20.54 11.49
CA SER A 114 5.89 20.95 11.36
C SER A 114 5.23 20.47 10.06
N VAL A 115 6.02 20.11 9.04
CA VAL A 115 5.48 19.54 7.79
C VAL A 115 4.67 18.27 8.03
N PHE A 116 5.02 17.48 9.06
CA PHE A 116 4.28 16.27 9.44
C PHE A 116 2.89 16.54 10.04
N LEU A 117 2.50 17.80 10.20
CA LEU A 117 1.11 18.15 10.48
C LEU A 117 0.21 18.00 9.24
N TYR A 118 0.77 17.93 8.03
CA TYR A 118 0.03 17.74 6.79
C TYR A 118 -0.11 16.26 6.44
N TYR A 119 -1.30 15.86 5.99
CA TYR A 119 -1.60 14.50 5.54
C TYR A 119 -0.76 14.11 4.31
N THR A 120 -0.47 15.08 3.43
CA THR A 120 0.42 14.86 2.28
C THR A 120 1.80 14.35 2.71
N GLN A 121 2.34 14.83 3.83
CA GLN A 121 3.65 14.41 4.32
C GLN A 121 3.61 13.01 4.93
N TRP A 122 2.50 12.65 5.57
CA TRP A 122 2.24 11.27 5.99
C TRP A 122 2.21 10.33 4.78
N THR A 123 1.49 10.71 3.72
CA THR A 123 1.46 9.96 2.46
C THR A 123 2.85 9.86 1.82
N PHE A 124 3.59 10.97 1.74
CA PHE A 124 4.93 11.00 1.16
C PHE A 124 5.91 10.09 1.93
N LEU A 125 5.86 10.12 3.26
CA LEU A 125 6.61 9.20 4.12
C LEU A 125 6.20 7.73 3.85
N LEU A 126 4.91 7.43 3.78
CA LEU A 126 4.43 6.07 3.56
C LEU A 126 4.83 5.52 2.18
N VAL A 127 4.81 6.35 1.13
CA VAL A 127 5.30 6.01 -0.21
C VAL A 127 6.82 5.76 -0.18
N THR A 128 7.57 6.61 0.53
CA THR A 128 9.03 6.44 0.70
C THR A 128 9.34 5.11 1.40
N LEU A 129 8.65 4.80 2.50
CA LEU A 129 8.82 3.54 3.23
C LEU A 129 8.43 2.34 2.35
N TYR A 130 7.40 2.47 1.52
CA TYR A 130 6.98 1.43 0.58
C TYR A 130 8.07 1.11 -0.44
N PHE A 131 8.70 2.11 -1.04
CA PHE A 131 9.82 1.89 -1.95
C PHE A 131 11.06 1.34 -1.24
N GLY A 132 11.29 1.72 0.02
CA GLY A 132 12.34 1.13 0.86
C GLY A 132 12.13 -0.37 1.08
N LEU A 133 10.94 -0.76 1.56
CA LEU A 133 10.58 -2.16 1.76
C LEU A 133 10.56 -2.96 0.44
N GLY A 134 10.01 -2.36 -0.62
CA GLY A 134 9.98 -2.94 -1.96
C GLY A 134 11.37 -3.19 -2.52
N SER A 135 12.32 -2.30 -2.24
CA SER A 135 13.73 -2.49 -2.61
C SER A 135 14.34 -3.68 -1.90
N VAL A 136 14.13 -3.81 -0.57
CA VAL A 136 14.62 -4.95 0.21
C VAL A 136 14.05 -6.27 -0.31
N LEU A 137 12.73 -6.33 -0.55
CA LEU A 137 12.06 -7.51 -1.09
C LEU A 137 12.52 -7.83 -2.52
N SER A 138 12.75 -6.81 -3.36
CA SER A 138 13.28 -6.99 -4.71
C SER A 138 14.73 -7.48 -4.71
N ILE A 139 15.58 -7.03 -3.78
CA ILE A 139 16.96 -7.55 -3.62
C ILE A 139 16.92 -9.03 -3.25
N TYR A 140 16.11 -9.39 -2.25
CA TYR A 140 15.92 -10.78 -1.83
C TYR A 140 15.43 -11.65 -2.99
N GLY A 141 14.42 -11.18 -3.73
CA GLY A 141 13.88 -11.87 -4.89
C GLY A 141 14.89 -12.04 -6.03
N CYS A 142 15.66 -11.00 -6.34
CA CYS A 142 16.73 -11.08 -7.35
C CYS A 142 17.84 -12.06 -6.94
N TYR A 143 18.20 -12.09 -5.65
CA TYR A 143 19.16 -13.06 -5.13
C TYR A 143 18.65 -14.50 -5.30
N GLN A 144 17.39 -14.76 -4.93
CA GLN A 144 16.77 -16.08 -5.11
C GLN A 144 16.64 -16.47 -6.60
N TYR A 145 16.31 -15.51 -7.47
CA TYR A 145 16.26 -15.72 -8.92
C TYR A 145 17.64 -16.09 -9.48
N SER A 146 18.69 -15.37 -9.11
CA SER A 146 20.07 -15.66 -9.53
C SER A 146 20.55 -17.01 -9.03
N TYR A 147 20.21 -17.39 -7.79
CA TYR A 147 20.57 -18.69 -7.22
C TYR A 147 19.92 -19.84 -8.01
N LYS A 148 18.60 -19.78 -8.26
CA LYS A 148 17.88 -20.79 -9.05
C LYS A 148 18.42 -20.93 -10.48
N ASN A 149 18.78 -19.81 -11.12
CA ASN A 149 19.34 -19.83 -12.47
C ASN A 149 20.80 -20.32 -12.50
N GLY A 150 21.55 -20.15 -11.40
CA GLY A 150 22.89 -20.69 -11.22
C GLY A 150 22.90 -22.21 -11.03
N ASP A 151 21.96 -22.74 -10.25
CA ASP A 151 21.83 -24.19 -10.01
C ASP A 151 21.41 -24.94 -11.29
N ASN A 152 20.44 -24.39 -12.05
CA ASN A 152 20.07 -24.93 -13.37
C ASN A 152 21.22 -24.89 -14.39
N ARG A 153 22.17 -23.96 -14.25
CA ARG A 153 23.38 -23.91 -15.10
C ARG A 153 24.46 -24.88 -14.64
N SER A 154 24.58 -25.13 -13.33
CA SER A 154 25.52 -26.11 -12.77
C SER A 154 25.05 -27.56 -12.93
N GLY A 155 23.74 -27.80 -13.01
CA GLY A 155 23.17 -29.13 -13.26
C GLY A 155 23.27 -29.62 -14.71
N ALA A 156 23.66 -28.75 -15.65
CA ALA A 156 23.86 -29.11 -17.05
C ALA A 156 25.23 -29.79 -17.32
N ASP A 157 26.16 -29.75 -16.36
CA ASP A 157 27.53 -30.28 -16.52
C ASP A 157 27.74 -31.67 -15.88
N HIS A 158 26.73 -32.29 -15.25
CA HIS A 158 26.80 -33.69 -14.86
C HIS A 158 26.16 -34.59 -15.91
N GLY A 159 26.98 -34.90 -16.92
CA GLY A 159 26.68 -35.83 -17.99
C GLY A 159 26.22 -37.20 -17.52
N THR A 160 25.18 -37.67 -18.20
CA THR A 160 24.80 -39.05 -18.50
C THR A 160 25.84 -40.12 -18.13
N TYR A 161 25.56 -40.88 -17.08
CA TYR A 161 25.84 -42.32 -17.08
C TYR A 161 24.59 -43.07 -16.60
N ILE A 162 23.93 -43.71 -17.55
CA ILE A 162 22.93 -44.74 -17.28
C ILE A 162 23.66 -45.94 -16.68
N ILE A 163 23.41 -46.28 -15.42
CA ILE A 163 23.41 -47.68 -14.95
C ILE A 163 22.28 -47.81 -13.91
N ALA A 164 21.34 -48.70 -14.19
CA ALA A 164 20.39 -49.28 -13.23
C ALA A 164 20.53 -50.82 -13.31
N PRO A 165 20.02 -51.62 -12.36
CA PRO A 165 19.77 -51.41 -10.93
C PRO A 165 20.35 -52.56 -10.05
N ALA A 166 20.60 -52.35 -8.75
CA ALA A 166 20.59 -53.42 -7.74
C ALA A 166 20.74 -52.90 -6.29
N GLY A 167 19.84 -53.34 -5.40
CA GLY A 167 20.20 -53.78 -4.05
C GLY A 167 20.39 -52.73 -2.94
N GLU A 168 19.28 -52.47 -2.23
CA GLU A 168 19.19 -52.37 -0.76
C GLU A 168 20.20 -51.54 0.07
N SER A 169 19.58 -50.54 0.71
CA SER A 169 19.56 -50.31 2.17
C SER A 169 20.43 -49.17 2.74
N VAL A 170 19.72 -48.28 3.47
CA VAL A 170 20.13 -47.41 4.59
C VAL A 170 21.26 -46.41 4.24
N TYR A 171 21.16 -45.08 4.39
CA TYR A 171 20.64 -44.26 5.48
C TYR A 171 20.26 -42.89 4.87
N GLU A 172 18.96 -42.59 4.86
CA GLU A 172 18.44 -41.29 4.40
C GLU A 172 18.55 -40.29 5.56
N GLN A 173 19.70 -39.62 5.69
CA GLN A 173 19.85 -38.50 6.62
C GLN A 173 19.23 -37.25 5.97
N SER A 174 17.89 -37.22 6.00
CA SER A 174 17.11 -36.03 5.69
C SER A 174 17.49 -34.92 6.68
N ILE A 175 18.35 -34.01 6.22
CA ILE A 175 18.48 -32.68 6.84
C ILE A 175 17.17 -31.97 6.53
N LYS A 176 16.18 -32.16 7.42
CA LYS A 176 14.94 -31.37 7.43
C LYS A 176 15.31 -29.94 7.78
N ASN A 177 15.56 -29.13 6.75
CA ASN A 177 15.57 -27.67 6.89
C ASN A 177 14.16 -27.22 7.33
N PRO A 178 14.00 -26.38 8.37
CA PRO A 178 12.68 -26.00 8.90
C PRO A 178 11.89 -25.04 7.99
N CYS A 179 12.36 -24.76 6.78
CA CYS A 179 11.84 -23.73 5.89
C CYS A 179 10.94 -24.31 4.78
N TYR A 180 10.00 -25.19 5.14
CA TYR A 180 8.91 -25.57 4.22
C TYR A 180 7.63 -24.84 4.65
N SER A 181 7.59 -23.56 4.30
CA SER A 181 6.38 -22.73 4.35
C SER A 181 5.34 -23.30 3.38
N LYS A 182 4.08 -23.39 3.84
CA LYS A 182 2.90 -23.95 3.14
C LYS A 182 2.87 -23.59 1.65
N MET A 183 3.20 -24.57 0.81
CA MET A 183 3.10 -24.46 -0.65
C MET A 183 1.65 -24.75 -1.06
N HIS A 184 0.94 -23.75 -1.59
CA HIS A 184 -0.38 -23.95 -2.21
C HIS A 184 -0.19 -23.75 -3.72
N GLY A 185 -0.31 -24.82 -4.52
CA GLY A 185 -0.18 -24.74 -5.98
C GLY A 185 1.21 -24.32 -6.50
N GLY A 186 2.27 -24.58 -5.74
CA GLY A 186 3.65 -24.34 -6.17
C GLY A 186 4.24 -22.95 -5.88
N LYS A 187 3.44 -22.01 -5.34
CA LYS A 187 3.90 -20.66 -4.94
C LYS A 187 4.04 -20.53 -3.42
N GLU A 188 5.09 -19.85 -2.97
CA GLU A 188 5.33 -19.59 -1.54
C GLU A 188 4.42 -18.47 -1.03
N ILE A 189 3.64 -18.74 0.02
CA ILE A 189 2.84 -17.73 0.71
C ILE A 189 3.79 -16.71 1.34
N ALA A 190 3.51 -15.43 1.12
CA ALA A 190 4.34 -14.37 1.66
C ALA A 190 4.27 -14.35 3.18
N GLY A 191 5.42 -14.22 3.84
CA GLY A 191 5.49 -13.95 5.27
C GLY A 191 4.98 -12.55 5.61
N PHE A 192 5.15 -12.17 6.88
CA PHE A 192 4.74 -10.86 7.41
C PHE A 192 5.12 -9.67 6.52
N TRP A 193 6.36 -9.65 6.02
CA TRP A 193 6.88 -8.56 5.20
C TRP A 193 6.18 -8.39 3.84
N GLY A 194 5.72 -9.48 3.21
CA GLY A 194 5.00 -9.37 1.94
C GLY A 194 3.55 -8.91 2.13
N TYR A 195 2.89 -9.34 3.21
CA TYR A 195 1.60 -8.77 3.61
C TYR A 195 1.72 -7.28 3.91
N LEU A 196 2.70 -6.88 4.72
CA LEU A 196 2.99 -5.48 5.01
C LEU A 196 3.21 -4.67 3.73
N PHE A 197 4.04 -5.19 2.82
CA PHE A 197 4.31 -4.53 1.54
C PHE A 197 3.05 -4.32 0.70
N GLN A 198 2.17 -5.32 0.63
CA GLN A 198 0.92 -5.19 -0.12
C GLN A 198 -0.08 -4.25 0.57
N ILE A 199 -0.13 -4.25 1.91
CA ILE A 199 -0.94 -3.30 2.69
C ILE A 199 -0.46 -1.87 2.42
N MET A 200 0.85 -1.63 2.45
CA MET A 200 1.44 -0.33 2.12
C MET A 200 1.12 0.08 0.68
N PHE A 201 1.24 -0.84 -0.28
CA PHE A 201 0.89 -0.57 -1.68
C PHE A 201 -0.53 -0.03 -1.84
N GLN A 202 -1.52 -0.69 -1.22
CA GLN A 202 -2.93 -0.29 -1.34
C GLN A 202 -3.27 0.96 -0.53
N THR A 203 -2.67 1.10 0.64
CA THR A 203 -2.81 2.32 1.46
C THR A 203 -2.26 3.51 0.68
N ASN A 204 -1.07 3.38 0.08
CA ASN A 204 -0.46 4.39 -0.78
C ASN A 204 -1.29 4.69 -2.02
N ALA A 205 -1.83 3.67 -2.68
CA ALA A 205 -2.71 3.86 -3.83
C ALA A 205 -3.90 4.78 -3.50
N GLY A 206 -4.59 4.54 -2.39
CA GLY A 206 -5.68 5.42 -1.95
C GLY A 206 -5.19 6.81 -1.51
N ALA A 207 -4.14 6.84 -0.69
CA ALA A 207 -3.62 8.06 -0.09
C ALA A 207 -3.05 9.03 -1.12
N VAL A 208 -2.30 8.54 -2.10
CA VAL A 208 -1.75 9.35 -3.20
C VAL A 208 -2.86 9.87 -4.09
N MET A 209 -3.86 9.03 -4.44
CA MET A 209 -4.98 9.51 -5.25
C MET A 209 -5.76 10.63 -4.55
N ILE A 210 -6.07 10.50 -3.25
CA ILE A 210 -6.83 11.54 -2.56
C ILE A 210 -5.99 12.82 -2.39
N THR A 211 -4.70 12.73 -2.06
CA THR A 211 -3.85 13.92 -1.88
C THR A 211 -3.68 14.68 -3.16
N ASP A 212 -3.44 13.97 -4.27
CA ASP A 212 -3.12 14.59 -5.55
C ASP A 212 -4.39 15.16 -6.20
N LEU A 213 -5.52 14.43 -6.12
CA LEU A 213 -6.80 14.94 -6.63
C LEU A 213 -7.27 16.18 -5.85
N VAL A 214 -7.23 16.14 -4.51
CA VAL A 214 -7.63 17.29 -3.70
C VAL A 214 -6.69 18.47 -3.93
N PHE A 215 -5.38 18.23 -4.04
CA PHE A 215 -4.43 19.29 -4.33
C PHE A 215 -4.70 19.90 -5.70
N TRP A 216 -4.70 19.11 -6.78
CA TRP A 216 -4.78 19.64 -8.14
C TRP A 216 -6.16 20.19 -8.53
N PHE A 217 -7.25 19.60 -8.04
CA PHE A 217 -8.60 20.02 -8.43
C PHE A 217 -9.25 21.01 -7.45
N ILE A 218 -8.80 21.07 -6.20
CA ILE A 218 -9.42 21.93 -5.18
C ILE A 218 -8.45 23.01 -4.70
N LEU A 219 -7.26 22.64 -4.23
CA LEU A 219 -6.34 23.59 -3.60
C LEU A 219 -5.55 24.43 -4.61
N TYR A 220 -5.02 23.81 -5.65
CA TYR A 220 -4.20 24.47 -6.67
C TYR A 220 -4.96 25.59 -7.40
N PRO A 221 -6.22 25.41 -7.86
CA PRO A 221 -6.97 26.50 -8.49
C PRO A 221 -7.17 27.69 -7.55
N PHE A 222 -7.39 27.43 -6.26
CA PHE A 222 -7.51 28.47 -5.24
C PHE A 222 -6.17 29.19 -5.01
N LEU A 223 -5.06 28.45 -4.90
CA LEU A 223 -3.72 29.00 -4.70
C LEU A 223 -3.28 29.84 -5.92
N ALA A 224 -3.50 29.32 -7.13
CA ALA A 224 -3.18 29.99 -8.38
C ALA A 224 -4.01 31.26 -8.59
N TYR A 225 -5.31 31.24 -8.26
CA TYR A 225 -6.16 32.43 -8.32
C TYR A 225 -5.68 33.54 -7.37
N ASN A 226 -5.25 33.17 -6.17
CA ASN A 226 -4.75 34.10 -5.15
C ASN A 226 -3.25 34.42 -5.28
N GLN A 227 -2.59 33.99 -6.36
CA GLN A 227 -1.18 34.27 -6.67
C GLN A 227 -0.20 33.86 -5.55
N TYR A 228 -0.49 32.75 -4.84
CA TYR A 228 0.46 32.18 -3.88
C TYR A 228 1.65 31.57 -4.62
N ASP A 229 2.87 31.82 -4.11
CA ASP A 229 4.09 31.20 -4.63
C ASP A 229 4.07 29.69 -4.40
N MET A 230 4.15 28.93 -5.49
CA MET A 230 4.19 27.47 -5.45
C MET A 230 5.63 26.99 -5.44
N ASN A 231 6.09 26.50 -4.30
CA ASN A 231 7.42 25.91 -4.19
C ASN A 231 7.50 24.59 -4.99
N PHE A 232 8.66 24.34 -5.61
CA PHE A 232 8.93 23.10 -6.32
C PHE A 232 8.81 21.86 -5.41
N LEU A 233 9.17 21.98 -4.13
CA LEU A 233 8.99 20.91 -3.14
C LEU A 233 7.52 20.56 -2.93
N LEU A 234 6.65 21.58 -2.84
CA LEU A 234 5.21 21.39 -2.73
C LEU A 234 4.65 20.68 -3.98
N ILE A 235 4.99 21.17 -5.19
CA ILE A 235 4.56 20.52 -6.43
C ILE A 235 5.08 19.08 -6.53
N GLY A 236 6.33 18.86 -6.11
CA GLY A 236 6.98 17.56 -6.08
C GLY A 236 6.25 16.56 -5.18
N THR A 237 5.94 16.92 -3.93
CA THR A 237 5.24 16.05 -2.98
C THR A 237 3.83 15.66 -3.43
N HIS A 238 3.18 16.47 -4.28
CA HIS A 238 1.83 16.25 -4.81
C HIS A 238 1.77 15.68 -6.24
N SER A 239 2.92 15.35 -6.86
CA SER A 239 2.94 14.83 -8.25
C SER A 239 3.90 13.66 -8.42
N ILE A 240 5.05 13.70 -7.74
CA ILE A 240 6.07 12.66 -7.92
C ILE A 240 5.62 11.33 -7.31
N ASN A 241 4.80 11.37 -6.26
CA ASN A 241 4.22 10.20 -5.62
C ASN A 241 3.36 9.39 -6.58
N VAL A 242 2.42 10.03 -7.30
CA VAL A 242 1.57 9.32 -8.26
C VAL A 242 2.38 8.79 -9.45
N VAL A 243 3.39 9.54 -9.91
CA VAL A 243 4.28 9.10 -10.99
C VAL A 243 5.03 7.83 -10.59
N PHE A 244 5.69 7.82 -9.42
CA PHE A 244 6.41 6.63 -8.97
C PHE A 244 5.48 5.47 -8.65
N MET A 245 4.32 5.71 -8.03
CA MET A 245 3.34 4.67 -7.73
C MET A 245 2.77 4.03 -9.00
N ILE A 246 2.41 4.82 -10.02
CA ILE A 246 1.96 4.29 -11.32
C ILE A 246 3.11 3.56 -12.03
N GLY A 247 4.34 4.07 -11.96
CA GLY A 247 5.52 3.40 -12.51
C GLY A 247 5.76 2.03 -11.89
N ASP A 248 5.75 1.91 -10.55
CA ASP A 248 5.89 0.61 -9.88
C ASP A 248 4.72 -0.30 -10.25
N THR A 249 3.50 0.25 -10.24
CA THR A 249 2.28 -0.46 -10.62
C THR A 249 2.36 -1.01 -12.03
N ALA A 250 2.92 -0.29 -13.00
CA ALA A 250 3.06 -0.76 -14.37
C ALA A 250 3.94 -2.02 -14.45
N MET A 251 4.99 -2.09 -13.63
CA MET A 251 5.97 -3.17 -13.67
C MET A 251 5.71 -4.32 -12.69
N ASN A 252 5.08 -4.09 -11.54
CA ASN A 252 4.92 -5.09 -10.48
C ASN A 252 3.77 -6.09 -10.78
N SER A 253 3.72 -7.20 -10.05
CA SER A 253 2.63 -8.21 -10.16
C SER A 253 1.65 -8.16 -8.98
N LEU A 254 1.63 -7.06 -8.21
CA LEU A 254 0.83 -6.99 -7.00
C LEU A 254 -0.66 -7.00 -7.29
N ARG A 255 -1.40 -7.79 -6.51
CA ARG A 255 -2.87 -7.82 -6.55
C ARG A 255 -3.47 -6.62 -5.82
N PHE A 256 -4.64 -6.20 -6.28
CA PHE A 256 -5.41 -5.09 -5.70
C PHE A 256 -6.81 -5.55 -5.23
N PRO A 257 -6.91 -6.39 -4.18
CA PRO A 257 -8.19 -6.68 -3.55
C PRO A 257 -8.87 -5.41 -3.03
N TRP A 258 -10.17 -5.31 -3.30
CA TRP A 258 -10.97 -4.14 -2.93
C TRP A 258 -11.15 -3.96 -1.42
N PHE A 259 -11.28 -5.05 -0.66
CA PHE A 259 -11.57 -4.98 0.77
C PHE A 259 -10.47 -4.29 1.59
N ARG A 260 -9.24 -4.22 1.04
CA ARG A 260 -8.09 -3.58 1.68
C ARG A 260 -8.08 -2.05 1.61
N ILE A 261 -9.13 -1.45 1.03
CA ILE A 261 -9.50 -0.04 1.30
C ILE A 261 -9.58 0.23 2.81
N ALA A 262 -9.85 -0.80 3.62
CA ALA A 262 -9.81 -0.73 5.07
C ALA A 262 -8.51 -0.11 5.63
N TYR A 263 -7.34 -0.48 5.09
CA TYR A 263 -6.07 0.05 5.57
C TYR A 263 -5.88 1.53 5.24
N PHE A 264 -6.40 1.97 4.09
CA PHE A 264 -6.46 3.39 3.72
C PHE A 264 -7.38 4.18 4.66
N LEU A 265 -8.57 3.65 4.98
CA LEU A 265 -9.47 4.27 5.96
C LEU A 265 -8.82 4.36 7.36
N LEU A 266 -8.12 3.31 7.80
CA LEU A 266 -7.39 3.32 9.08
C LEU A 266 -6.24 4.31 9.08
N TRP A 267 -5.49 4.43 7.99
CA TRP A 267 -4.39 5.39 7.86
C TRP A 267 -4.90 6.83 8.00
N THR A 268 -5.96 7.18 7.30
CA THR A 268 -6.58 8.51 7.43
C THR A 268 -7.20 8.73 8.81
N GLY A 269 -7.87 7.72 9.37
CA GLY A 269 -8.40 7.77 10.73
C GLY A 269 -7.29 8.00 11.77
N ALA A 270 -6.15 7.32 11.64
CA ALA A 270 -4.99 7.49 12.51
C ALA A 270 -4.43 8.91 12.43
N PHE A 271 -4.27 9.45 11.21
CA PHE A 271 -3.86 10.84 11.03
C PHE A 271 -4.80 11.82 11.75
N VAL A 272 -6.12 11.68 11.56
CA VAL A 272 -7.11 12.55 12.21
C VAL A 272 -7.04 12.45 13.73
N ASN A 273 -6.89 11.24 14.29
CA ASN A 273 -6.75 11.06 15.74
C ASN A 273 -5.47 11.73 16.29
N VAL A 274 -4.35 11.62 15.56
CA VAL A 274 -3.10 12.31 15.94
C VAL A 274 -3.28 13.83 15.87
N GLN A 275 -3.93 14.36 14.84
CA GLN A 275 -4.25 15.78 14.76
C GLN A 275 -5.11 16.24 15.95
N TRP A 276 -6.15 15.48 16.29
CA TRP A 276 -6.98 15.80 17.45
C TRP A 276 -6.18 15.81 18.75
N LEU A 277 -5.32 14.81 18.95
CA LEU A 277 -4.46 14.73 20.13
C LEU A 277 -3.50 15.93 20.22
N ILE A 278 -2.86 16.31 19.12
CA ILE A 278 -1.95 17.46 19.07
C ILE A 278 -2.71 18.75 19.41
N HIS A 279 -3.83 19.01 18.75
CA HIS A 279 -4.62 20.23 18.97
C HIS A 279 -5.27 20.31 20.35
N ALA A 280 -5.59 19.16 20.96
CA ALA A 280 -6.07 19.08 22.33
C ALA A 280 -4.95 19.37 23.35
N SER A 281 -3.70 19.05 23.00
CA SER A 281 -2.54 19.20 23.89
C SER A 281 -1.85 20.55 23.75
N ILE A 282 -1.82 21.12 22.54
CA ILE A 282 -1.09 22.34 22.21
C ILE A 282 -1.96 23.18 21.27
N SER A 283 -2.15 24.46 21.61
CA SER A 283 -2.88 25.40 20.76
C SER A 283 -2.00 25.87 19.60
N ILE A 284 -2.13 25.19 18.46
CA ILE A 284 -1.49 25.55 17.19
C ILE A 284 -2.55 25.80 16.11
N TRP A 285 -2.16 26.41 14.98
CA TRP A 285 -3.06 26.64 13.85
C TRP A 285 -3.43 25.31 13.17
N TRP A 286 -4.64 25.23 12.61
CA TRP A 286 -5.05 24.07 11.83
C TRP A 286 -4.37 24.08 10.45
N PRO A 287 -3.61 23.03 10.08
CA PRO A 287 -3.05 22.89 8.73
C PRO A 287 -4.14 22.87 7.65
N TYR A 288 -5.30 22.32 8.02
CA TYR A 288 -6.50 22.23 7.19
C TYR A 288 -7.64 23.00 7.86
N PRO A 289 -7.89 24.27 7.49
CA PRO A 289 -8.91 25.10 8.15
C PRO A 289 -10.33 24.51 8.12
N PHE A 290 -10.62 23.65 7.13
CA PHE A 290 -11.91 22.97 7.03
C PHE A 290 -12.11 21.84 8.06
N LEU A 291 -11.06 21.41 8.77
CA LEU A 291 -11.11 20.45 9.88
C LEU A 291 -11.27 21.11 11.24
N ASP A 292 -11.07 22.43 11.33
CA ASP A 292 -11.23 23.23 12.55
C ASP A 292 -12.68 23.21 13.04
N LEU A 293 -12.93 22.87 14.30
CA LEU A 293 -14.28 22.79 14.87
C LEU A 293 -14.94 24.17 15.03
N ALA A 294 -14.13 25.25 15.07
CA ALA A 294 -14.63 26.62 15.00
C ALA A 294 -15.36 26.86 13.67
N PHE A 295 -14.93 26.20 12.59
CA PHE A 295 -15.58 26.28 11.29
C PHE A 295 -16.95 25.55 11.31
N PRO A 296 -18.07 26.25 11.08
CA PRO A 296 -19.41 25.65 11.25
C PRO A 296 -19.71 24.42 10.39
N LYS A 297 -19.07 24.31 9.22
CA LYS A 297 -19.27 23.20 8.28
C LYS A 297 -18.22 22.10 8.43
N ALA A 298 -17.40 22.11 9.49
CA ALA A 298 -16.39 21.08 9.71
C ALA A 298 -16.97 19.66 9.64
N PRO A 299 -18.09 19.31 10.32
CA PRO A 299 -18.65 17.95 10.24
C PRO A 299 -18.99 17.50 8.81
N VAL A 300 -19.36 18.42 7.93
CA VAL A 300 -19.62 18.13 6.52
C VAL A 300 -18.33 17.79 5.79
N TRP A 301 -17.22 18.50 6.07
CA TRP A 301 -15.93 18.20 5.48
C TRP A 301 -15.36 16.85 5.93
N TYR A 302 -15.51 16.48 7.22
CA TYR A 302 -15.15 15.13 7.68
C TYR A 302 -15.92 14.05 6.89
N LEU A 303 -17.22 14.25 6.66
CA LEU A 303 -18.03 13.34 5.85
C LEU A 303 -17.62 13.33 4.37
N VAL A 304 -17.38 14.50 3.76
CA VAL A 304 -16.93 14.61 2.37
C VAL A 304 -15.61 13.88 2.17
N VAL A 305 -14.63 14.11 3.05
CA VAL A 305 -13.34 13.41 3.00
C VAL A 305 -13.54 11.90 3.16
N ALA A 306 -14.34 11.45 4.12
CA ALA A 306 -14.67 10.03 4.27
C ALA A 306 -15.27 9.42 2.99
N VAL A 307 -16.22 10.10 2.35
CA VAL A 307 -16.83 9.66 1.08
C VAL A 307 -15.82 9.67 -0.06
N MET A 308 -14.90 10.64 -0.13
CA MET A 308 -13.87 10.72 -1.17
C MET A 308 -12.90 9.53 -1.19
N HIS A 309 -12.76 8.77 -0.09
CA HIS A 309 -11.90 7.58 -0.07
C HIS A 309 -12.35 6.54 -1.11
N PHE A 310 -13.66 6.36 -1.28
CA PHE A 310 -14.23 5.39 -2.20
C PHE A 310 -13.91 5.69 -3.68
N PRO A 311 -14.23 6.87 -4.25
CA PRO A 311 -13.89 7.18 -5.64
C PRO A 311 -12.38 7.28 -5.87
N CYS A 312 -11.58 7.77 -4.92
CA CYS A 312 -10.12 7.84 -5.07
C CYS A 312 -9.50 6.43 -5.15
N TYR A 313 -9.93 5.53 -4.26
CA TYR A 313 -9.49 4.14 -4.28
C TYR A 313 -10.02 3.40 -5.51
N ALA A 314 -11.25 3.68 -5.93
CA ALA A 314 -11.85 3.12 -7.13
C ALA A 314 -11.13 3.54 -8.42
N LEU A 315 -10.66 4.78 -8.49
CA LEU A 315 -9.89 5.29 -9.62
C LEU A 315 -8.56 4.54 -9.76
N PHE A 316 -7.86 4.28 -8.66
CA PHE A 316 -6.65 3.45 -8.72
C PHE A 316 -6.96 2.00 -9.09
N ALA A 317 -8.06 1.44 -8.58
CA ALA A 317 -8.52 0.11 -8.98
C ALA A 317 -8.85 0.04 -10.49
N LEU A 318 -9.34 1.13 -11.08
CA LEU A 318 -9.54 1.25 -12.53
C LEU A 318 -8.20 1.21 -13.26
N VAL A 319 -7.18 1.93 -12.79
CA VAL A 319 -5.81 1.89 -13.35
C VAL A 319 -5.26 0.46 -13.33
N MET A 320 -5.45 -0.27 -12.24
CA MET A 320 -5.07 -1.68 -12.14
C MET A 320 -5.77 -2.55 -13.19
N ARG A 321 -7.09 -2.39 -13.36
CA ARG A 321 -7.86 -3.13 -14.37
C ARG A 321 -7.43 -2.79 -15.79
N LEU A 322 -7.22 -1.50 -16.08
CA LEU A 322 -6.73 -1.03 -17.38
C LEU A 322 -5.37 -1.64 -17.70
N LYS A 323 -4.44 -1.65 -16.74
CA LYS A 323 -3.14 -2.32 -16.87
C LYS A 323 -3.33 -3.78 -17.24
N GLN A 324 -4.14 -4.53 -16.50
CA GLN A 324 -4.36 -5.96 -16.75
C GLN A 324 -4.89 -6.18 -18.17
N SER A 325 -5.93 -5.44 -18.58
CA SER A 325 -6.49 -5.55 -19.93
C SER A 325 -5.50 -5.17 -21.04
N LEU A 326 -4.63 -4.18 -20.82
CA LEU A 326 -3.60 -3.79 -21.78
C LEU A 326 -2.50 -4.86 -21.90
N LEU A 327 -2.04 -5.41 -20.78
CA LEU A 327 -1.01 -6.45 -20.77
C LEU A 327 -1.51 -7.75 -21.40
N GLU A 328 -2.75 -8.17 -21.12
CA GLU A 328 -3.38 -9.33 -21.76
C GLU A 328 -3.50 -9.14 -23.28
N ARG A 329 -3.84 -7.94 -23.73
CA ARG A 329 -4.00 -7.64 -25.16
C ARG A 329 -2.67 -7.54 -25.90
N TRP A 330 -1.64 -6.96 -25.29
CA TRP A 330 -0.36 -6.67 -25.96
C TRP A 330 0.65 -7.82 -25.80
N PHE A 331 0.56 -8.60 -24.72
CA PHE A 331 1.51 -9.68 -24.41
C PHE A 331 0.81 -11.00 -24.02
N PRO A 332 -0.05 -11.56 -24.90
CA PRO A 332 -0.87 -12.74 -24.57
C PRO A 332 -0.06 -14.01 -24.21
N HIS A 333 1.19 -14.11 -24.67
CA HIS A 333 2.06 -15.25 -24.42
C HIS A 333 3.06 -15.05 -23.26
N SER A 334 3.10 -13.88 -22.64
CA SER A 334 4.09 -13.54 -21.61
C SER A 334 3.51 -12.86 -20.39
N TYR A 335 2.21 -12.57 -20.41
CA TYR A 335 1.44 -12.20 -19.25
C TYR A 335 1.07 -13.47 -18.48
N THR A 336 1.71 -13.66 -17.32
CA THR A 336 1.26 -14.68 -16.38
C THR A 336 -0.04 -14.17 -15.76
N CYS A 337 -1.16 -14.82 -16.07
CA CYS A 337 -2.45 -14.48 -15.46
C CYS A 337 -2.33 -14.57 -13.93
N VAL A 338 -2.64 -13.48 -13.21
CA VAL A 338 -2.58 -13.38 -11.75
C VAL A 338 -3.96 -13.33 -11.14
#